data_AF-A0A3A6FLV5-F1
#
_entry.id   AF-A0A3A6FLV5-F1
#
_cell.length_a   1.000
_cell.length_b   1.000
_cell.length_c   1.000
_cell.angle_alpha   90.00
_cell.angle_beta   90.00
_cell.angle_gamma   90.00
#
_symmetry.space_group_name_H-M   'P 1'
#
loop_
_entity.id
_entity.type
_entity.pdbx_description
1 polymer ?
#
loop_
_entity_poly.entity_id
_entity_poly.type
_entity_poly.pdbx_seq_one_letter_code
_entity_poly.pdbx_strand_id
1 'polypeptide(L)'
;MEGIRTDMNTTQAAIIQLLQSYIGNKDKKVIFPQQVDWKEVCDVAVKHNIAGMLYAVIKKNSGIQKPEESVLKKLQTHFYGAISHSTEQDREMLQVEERLRQNKIIHVLMKGYILKQCYPIPELRTMGDVDFLIRKEDRYRTHQELLNLGFTCTCEKGFVWCYQKGNTNLEVHSRIIAQKVGRV
;
A
#
# COMPACT_ATOMS: atom_id res chain seq x y z
N MET A 1 16.56 -24.89 23.74
CA MET A 1 17.02 -24.12 22.58
C MET A 1 16.37 -22.75 22.65
N GLU A 2 17.00 -21.85 23.41
CA GLU A 2 16.65 -20.43 23.43
C GLU A 2 17.18 -19.80 22.14
N GLY A 3 16.30 -19.71 21.13
CA GLY A 3 16.64 -19.21 19.81
C GLY A 3 16.41 -17.71 19.71
N ILE A 4 17.50 -16.94 19.73
CA ILE A 4 17.68 -15.60 19.15
C ILE A 4 16.58 -14.59 19.52
N ARG A 5 16.74 -13.95 20.70
CA ARG A 5 16.18 -12.62 20.93
C ARG A 5 17.16 -11.65 20.28
N THR A 6 16.90 -11.22 19.05
CA THR A 6 17.61 -10.08 18.44
C THR A 6 17.35 -8.87 19.31
N ASP A 7 18.40 -8.23 19.82
CA ASP A 7 18.28 -6.97 20.56
C ASP A 7 17.64 -5.91 19.64
N MET A 8 16.35 -5.68 19.86
CA MET A 8 15.57 -4.69 19.12
C MET A 8 16.01 -3.29 19.59
N ASN A 9 16.55 -2.48 18.69
CA ASN A 9 16.95 -1.12 19.05
C ASN A 9 15.72 -0.25 19.37
N THR A 10 15.96 0.90 20.01
CA THR A 10 14.89 1.81 20.46
C THR A 10 14.02 2.31 19.29
N THR A 11 14.62 2.54 18.12
CA THR A 11 13.94 2.93 16.88
C THR A 11 12.95 1.86 16.39
N GLN A 12 13.40 0.61 16.27
CA GLN A 12 12.55 -0.53 15.89
C GLN A 12 11.43 -0.75 16.90
N ALA A 13 11.74 -0.65 18.20
CA ALA A 13 10.77 -0.76 19.27
C ALA A 13 9.68 0.33 19.16
N ALA A 14 10.07 1.59 18.93
CA ALA A 14 9.14 2.70 18.74
C ALA A 14 8.23 2.48 17.52
N ILE A 15 8.78 2.05 16.38
CA ILE A 15 8.00 1.77 15.17
C ILE A 15 6.99 0.64 15.39
N ILE A 16 7.43 -0.48 15.97
CA ILE A 16 6.54 -1.63 16.23
C ILE A 16 5.39 -1.23 17.16
N GLN A 17 5.65 -0.40 18.17
CA GLN A 17 4.61 0.10 19.07
C GLN A 17 3.61 1.02 18.39
N LEU A 18 4.08 1.92 17.52
CA LEU A 18 3.19 2.76 16.72
C LEU A 18 2.35 1.89 15.77
N LEU A 19 2.92 0.88 15.14
CA LEU A 19 2.18 -0.04 14.26
C LEU A 19 1.18 -0.91 15.02
N GLN A 20 1.51 -1.40 16.22
CA GLN A 20 0.59 -2.13 17.09
C GLN A 20 -0.61 -1.26 17.49
N SER A 21 -0.34 0.00 17.82
CA SER A 21 -1.38 1.00 18.11
C SER A 21 -2.24 1.29 16.88
N TYR A 22 -1.63 1.33 15.69
CA TYR A 22 -2.33 1.53 14.42
C TYR A 22 -3.34 0.41 14.15
N ILE A 23 -2.91 -0.85 14.22
CA ILE A 23 -3.78 -2.02 13.97
C ILE A 23 -4.78 -2.31 15.09
N GLY A 24 -4.75 -1.54 16.18
CA GLY A 24 -5.71 -1.65 17.29
C GLY A 24 -5.48 -2.85 18.21
N ASN A 25 -4.24 -3.32 18.34
CA ASN A 25 -3.90 -4.41 19.28
C ASN A 25 -3.90 -3.86 20.72
N LYS A 26 -5.06 -3.89 21.38
CA LYS A 26 -5.30 -3.35 22.73
C LYS A 26 -4.69 -4.20 23.85
N ASP A 27 -4.25 -5.43 23.55
CA ASP A 27 -3.91 -6.42 24.57
C ASP A 27 -2.48 -6.28 25.11
N LYS A 28 -1.72 -5.29 24.65
CA LYS A 28 -0.39 -4.99 25.21
C LYS A 28 -0.29 -3.54 25.63
N LYS A 29 -0.13 -3.32 26.95
CA LYS A 29 0.49 -2.10 27.48
C LYS A 29 1.95 -2.10 27.02
N VAL A 30 2.24 -1.52 25.87
CA VAL A 30 3.62 -1.34 25.44
C VAL A 30 4.07 0.05 25.86
N ILE A 31 5.20 0.11 26.56
CA ILE A 31 5.78 1.34 27.06
C ILE A 31 6.61 1.95 25.93
N PHE A 32 6.21 3.13 25.47
CA PHE A 32 6.94 3.87 24.44
C PHE A 32 8.36 4.17 24.94
N PRO A 33 9.41 3.98 24.13
CA PRO A 33 10.78 4.23 24.60
C PRO A 33 10.94 5.71 24.99
N GLN A 34 11.68 5.98 26.07
CA GLN A 34 11.86 7.36 26.57
C GLN A 34 12.83 8.19 25.72
N GLN A 35 13.76 7.54 25.01
CA GLN A 35 14.73 8.19 24.14
C GLN A 35 14.62 7.60 22.74
N VAL A 36 13.85 8.27 21.89
CA VAL A 36 13.62 7.88 20.50
C VAL A 36 14.31 8.89 19.58
N ASP A 37 15.17 8.39 18.69
CA ASP A 37 15.64 9.18 17.56
C ASP A 37 14.51 9.26 16.52
N TRP A 38 13.78 10.37 16.56
CA TRP A 38 12.65 10.61 15.67
C TRP A 38 13.06 10.75 14.20
N LYS A 39 14.31 11.16 13.91
CA LYS A 39 14.81 11.24 12.54
C LYS A 39 15.03 9.84 12.00
N GLU A 40 15.68 8.97 12.78
CA GLU A 40 15.87 7.57 12.40
C GLU A 40 14.53 6.85 12.24
N VAL A 41 13.58 7.05 13.17
CA VAL A 41 12.22 6.51 13.07
C VAL A 41 11.56 6.97 11.77
N CYS A 42 11.65 8.26 11.44
CA CYS A 42 11.07 8.80 10.21
C CYS A 42 11.72 8.19 8.97
N ASP A 43 13.03 8.04 8.93
CA ASP A 43 13.74 7.53 7.77
C ASP A 43 13.45 6.04 7.53
N VAL A 44 13.42 5.23 8.59
CA VAL A 44 12.96 3.84 8.52
C VAL A 44 11.49 3.78 8.08
N ALA A 45 10.63 4.63 8.63
CA ALA A 45 9.22 4.66 8.30
C ALA A 45 8.95 4.99 6.82
N VAL A 46 9.70 5.95 6.27
CA VAL A 46 9.62 6.31 4.85
C VAL A 46 10.15 5.17 3.99
N LYS A 47 11.29 4.58 4.33
CA LYS A 47 11.88 3.45 3.61
C LYS A 47 10.94 2.24 3.52
N HIS A 48 10.15 2.00 4.56
CA HIS A 48 9.18 0.90 4.62
C HIS A 48 7.75 1.30 4.22
N ASN A 49 7.52 2.52 3.73
CA ASN A 49 6.21 3.04 3.33
C ASN A 49 5.13 3.01 4.44
N ILE A 50 5.54 3.17 5.69
CA ILE A 50 4.67 3.19 6.89
C ILE A 50 4.58 4.57 7.56
N ALA A 51 5.24 5.60 7.02
CA ALA A 51 5.27 6.96 7.56
C ALA A 51 3.87 7.54 7.81
N GLY A 52 2.92 7.34 6.88
CA GLY A 52 1.54 7.78 7.06
C GLY A 52 0.82 7.10 8.22
N MET A 53 1.08 5.80 8.47
CA MET A 53 0.48 5.06 9.59
C MET A 53 0.97 5.62 10.93
N LEU A 54 2.27 5.90 11.01
CA LEU A 54 2.88 6.48 12.21
C LEU A 54 2.34 7.89 12.47
N TYR A 55 2.22 8.72 11.44
CA TYR A 55 1.59 10.03 11.56
C TYR A 55 0.18 9.95 12.14
N ALA A 56 -0.66 9.05 11.61
CA ALA A 56 -2.04 8.86 12.07
C ALA A 56 -2.11 8.52 13.56
N VAL A 57 -1.22 7.66 14.04
CA VAL A 57 -1.13 7.26 15.46
C VAL A 57 -0.62 8.43 16.32
N ILE A 58 0.48 9.07 15.93
CA ILE A 58 1.09 10.18 16.69
C ILE A 58 0.11 11.35 16.82
N LYS A 59 -0.65 11.65 15.75
CA LYS A 59 -1.62 12.75 15.76
C LYS A 59 -2.81 12.47 16.69
N LYS A 60 -3.25 11.21 16.78
CA LYS A 60 -4.40 10.79 17.58
C LYS A 60 -4.08 10.56 19.06
N ASN A 61 -2.83 10.21 19.39
CA ASN A 61 -2.44 9.83 20.75
C ASN A 61 -1.68 10.96 21.46
N SER A 62 -2.31 11.59 22.45
CA SER A 62 -1.70 12.64 23.28
C SER A 62 -0.65 12.13 24.28
N GLY A 63 -0.64 10.83 24.58
CA GLY A 63 0.27 10.21 25.55
C GLY A 63 1.63 9.77 25.00
N ILE A 64 1.91 9.99 23.71
CA ILE A 64 3.19 9.65 23.08
C ILE A 64 4.05 10.91 23.02
N GLN A 65 5.34 10.80 23.34
CA GLN A 65 6.30 11.88 23.11
C GLN A 65 6.22 12.29 21.63
N LYS A 66 6.02 13.57 21.35
CA LYS A 66 5.93 14.02 19.96
C LYS A 66 7.32 14.21 19.36
N PRO A 67 7.49 13.88 18.07
CA PRO A 67 8.68 14.29 17.34
C PRO A 67 8.78 15.82 17.26
N GLU A 68 9.99 16.29 16.98
CA GLU A 68 10.22 17.64 16.47
C GLU A 68 9.37 17.97 15.24
N GLU A 69 9.00 19.26 15.10
CA GLU A 69 8.03 19.73 14.10
C GLU A 69 8.45 19.38 12.66
N SER A 70 9.75 19.42 12.36
CA SER A 70 10.28 19.07 11.04
C SER A 70 10.02 17.60 10.68
N VAL A 71 10.23 16.68 11.63
CA VAL A 71 9.91 15.26 11.46
C VAL A 71 8.41 15.04 11.36
N LEU A 72 7.63 15.69 12.23
CA LEU A 72 6.17 15.57 12.19
C LEU A 72 5.61 16.01 10.83
N LYS A 73 6.11 17.11 10.28
CA LYS A 73 5.73 17.62 8.96
C LYS A 73 6.14 16.67 7.84
N LYS A 74 7.32 16.04 7.91
CA LYS A 74 7.75 15.02 6.94
C LYS A 74 6.79 13.82 6.94
N LEU A 75 6.45 13.29 8.12
CA LEU A 75 5.46 12.22 8.27
C LEU A 75 4.07 12.64 7.75
N GLN A 76 3.65 13.87 8.02
CA GLN A 76 2.39 14.44 7.53
C GLN A 76 2.34 14.50 6.00
N THR A 77 3.42 14.93 5.34
CA THR A 77 3.51 14.95 3.88
C THR A 77 3.30 13.55 3.29
N HIS A 78 3.93 12.52 3.88
CA HIS A 78 3.73 11.13 3.44
C HIS A 78 2.30 10.63 3.70
N PHE A 79 1.67 11.05 4.80
CA PHE A 79 0.26 10.75 5.07
C PHE A 79 -0.64 11.29 3.96
N TYR A 80 -0.61 12.60 3.69
CA TYR A 80 -1.47 13.19 2.67
C TYR A 80 -1.12 12.71 1.25
N GLY A 81 0.16 12.45 0.97
CA GLY A 81 0.58 11.83 -0.29
C GLY A 81 -0.07 10.46 -0.50
N ALA A 82 -0.09 9.61 0.53
CA ALA A 82 -0.75 8.30 0.47
C ALA A 82 -2.27 8.42 0.25
N ILE A 83 -2.94 9.34 0.97
CA ILE A 83 -4.38 9.61 0.78
C ILE A 83 -4.66 10.03 -0.66
N SER A 84 -3.91 11.02 -1.17
CA SER A 84 -4.08 11.55 -2.52
C SER A 84 -3.89 10.46 -3.57
N HIS A 85 -2.81 9.67 -3.44
CA HIS A 85 -2.49 8.58 -4.38
C HIS A 85 -3.56 7.50 -4.40
N SER A 86 -3.99 7.02 -3.21
CA SER A 86 -5.05 6.02 -3.12
C SER A 86 -6.39 6.53 -3.68
N THR A 87 -6.70 7.80 -3.47
CA THR A 87 -7.94 8.41 -3.98
C THR A 87 -7.92 8.51 -5.51
N GLU A 88 -6.76 8.84 -6.10
CA GLU A 88 -6.57 8.82 -7.55
C GLU A 88 -6.76 7.39 -8.10
N GLN A 89 -6.13 6.39 -7.48
CA GLN A 89 -6.30 4.98 -7.86
C GLN A 89 -7.76 4.53 -7.78
N ASP A 90 -8.49 4.90 -6.72
CA ASP A 90 -9.90 4.54 -6.57
C ASP A 90 -10.78 5.18 -7.64
N ARG A 91 -10.54 6.45 -7.96
CA ARG A 91 -11.26 7.14 -9.03
C ARG A 91 -11.04 6.45 -10.39
N GLU A 92 -9.79 6.13 -10.72
CA GLU A 92 -9.48 5.47 -11.99
C GLU A 92 -10.07 4.04 -12.03
N MET A 93 -9.98 3.30 -10.93
CA MET A 93 -10.52 1.93 -10.86
C MET A 93 -12.04 1.89 -10.97
N LEU A 94 -12.76 2.84 -10.38
CA LEU A 94 -14.21 2.97 -10.57
C LEU A 94 -14.57 3.10 -12.06
N GLN A 95 -13.79 3.86 -12.84
CA GLN A 95 -14.02 4.00 -14.28
C GLN A 95 -13.67 2.72 -15.05
N VAL A 96 -12.58 2.04 -14.68
CA VAL A 96 -12.16 0.78 -15.28
C VAL A 96 -13.19 -0.31 -15.04
N GLU A 97 -13.58 -0.56 -13.78
CA GLU A 97 -14.55 -1.59 -13.41
C GLU A 97 -15.89 -1.37 -14.13
N GLU A 98 -16.38 -0.13 -14.16
CA GLU A 98 -17.61 0.22 -14.86
C GLU A 98 -17.50 -0.06 -16.37
N ARG A 99 -16.39 0.32 -17.00
CA ARG A 99 -16.17 0.09 -18.43
C ARG A 99 -16.10 -1.40 -18.76
N LEU A 100 -15.38 -2.18 -17.95
CA LEU A 100 -15.26 -3.62 -18.15
C LEU A 100 -16.61 -4.32 -17.94
N ARG A 101 -17.38 -3.90 -16.92
CA ARG A 101 -18.71 -4.42 -16.63
C ARG A 101 -19.70 -4.14 -17.77
N GLN A 102 -19.74 -2.90 -18.28
CA GLN A 102 -20.58 -2.52 -19.42
C GLN A 102 -20.28 -3.36 -20.67
N ASN A 103 -19.01 -3.65 -20.91
CA ASN A 103 -18.56 -4.49 -22.02
C ASN A 103 -18.59 -6.00 -21.73
N LYS A 104 -19.15 -6.44 -20.60
CA LYS A 104 -19.25 -7.85 -20.20
C LYS A 104 -17.88 -8.55 -20.15
N ILE A 105 -16.84 -7.83 -19.76
CA ILE A 105 -15.50 -8.37 -19.52
C ILE A 105 -15.40 -8.77 -18.05
N ILE A 106 -15.31 -10.08 -17.81
CA ILE A 106 -15.18 -10.62 -16.46
C ILE A 106 -13.78 -10.29 -15.93
N HIS A 107 -13.75 -9.63 -14.77
CA HIS A 107 -12.52 -9.22 -14.11
C HIS A 107 -12.59 -9.51 -12.60
N VAL A 108 -11.42 -9.71 -11.98
CA VAL A 108 -11.29 -9.91 -10.54
C VAL A 108 -10.13 -9.05 -10.03
N LEU A 109 -10.43 -8.10 -9.15
CA LEU A 109 -9.41 -7.31 -8.45
C LEU A 109 -8.68 -8.17 -7.42
N MET A 110 -7.37 -7.93 -7.25
CA MET A 110 -6.51 -8.78 -6.44
C MET A 110 -5.51 -7.98 -5.60
N LYS A 111 -4.76 -8.71 -4.76
CA LYS A 111 -3.62 -8.23 -3.96
C LYS A 111 -3.94 -6.97 -3.15
N GLY A 112 -3.04 -5.98 -3.18
CA GLY A 112 -3.08 -4.78 -2.34
C GLY A 112 -4.39 -4.01 -2.46
N TYR A 113 -4.99 -3.97 -3.65
CA TYR A 113 -6.19 -3.19 -3.90
C TYR A 113 -7.42 -3.70 -3.14
N ILE A 114 -7.55 -5.02 -2.97
CA ILE A 114 -8.60 -5.60 -2.11
C ILE A 114 -8.17 -5.59 -0.64
N LEU A 115 -6.90 -5.92 -0.36
CA LEU A 115 -6.40 -6.02 1.01
C LEU A 115 -6.36 -4.67 1.75
N LYS A 116 -6.35 -3.54 1.04
CA LYS A 116 -6.39 -2.21 1.66
C LYS A 116 -7.62 -2.03 2.56
N GLN A 117 -8.73 -2.70 2.26
CA GLN A 117 -9.95 -2.65 3.07
C GLN A 117 -9.78 -3.28 4.46
N CYS A 118 -8.73 -4.07 4.67
CA CYS A 118 -8.38 -4.62 5.98
C CYS A 118 -7.54 -3.67 6.84
N TYR A 119 -7.11 -2.52 6.30
CA TYR A 119 -6.34 -1.53 7.05
C TYR A 119 -7.29 -0.57 7.79
N PRO A 120 -6.92 -0.10 8.99
CA PRO A 120 -7.70 0.92 9.72
C PRO A 120 -7.98 2.18 8.90
N ILE A 121 -7.03 2.59 8.06
CA ILE A 121 -7.17 3.63 7.05
C ILE A 121 -6.75 3.00 5.72
N PRO A 122 -7.69 2.65 4.82
CA PRO A 122 -7.40 1.91 3.60
C PRO A 122 -6.32 2.57 2.72
N GLU A 123 -6.35 3.89 2.63
CA GLU A 123 -5.43 4.68 1.81
C GLU A 123 -3.97 4.59 2.28
N LEU A 124 -3.75 4.19 3.54
CA LEU A 124 -2.40 4.00 4.07
C LEU A 124 -1.80 2.64 3.70
N ARG A 125 -2.56 1.73 3.08
CA ARG A 125 -1.99 0.57 2.41
C ARG A 125 -1.42 0.98 1.05
N THR A 126 -0.33 1.71 1.09
CA THR A 126 0.40 2.18 -0.09
C THR A 126 0.74 1.04 -1.05
N MET A 127 0.37 1.19 -2.33
CA MET A 127 0.65 0.25 -3.43
C MET A 127 1.02 1.01 -4.69
N GLY A 128 1.97 0.48 -5.46
CA GLY A 128 2.43 1.12 -6.69
C GLY A 128 1.44 0.92 -7.84
N ASP A 129 0.86 -0.27 -7.92
CA ASP A 129 0.00 -0.75 -8.99
C ASP A 129 -1.30 -1.35 -8.45
N VAL A 130 -2.28 -1.45 -9.35
CA VAL A 130 -3.51 -2.19 -9.14
C VAL A 130 -3.51 -3.43 -10.03
N ASP A 131 -3.58 -4.60 -9.40
CA ASP A 131 -3.66 -5.88 -10.08
C ASP A 131 -5.11 -6.32 -10.30
N PHE A 132 -5.43 -6.73 -11.53
CA PHE A 132 -6.66 -7.49 -11.77
C PHE A 132 -6.46 -8.59 -12.81
N LEU A 133 -7.25 -9.65 -12.65
CA LEU A 133 -7.28 -10.82 -13.53
C LEU A 133 -8.44 -10.72 -14.49
N ILE A 134 -8.19 -10.97 -15.76
CA ILE A 134 -9.19 -11.15 -16.82
C ILE A 134 -9.05 -12.53 -17.46
N ARG A 135 -10.04 -12.92 -18.26
CA ARG A 135 -9.89 -14.08 -19.14
C ARG A 135 -8.89 -13.79 -20.26
N LYS A 136 -8.18 -14.81 -20.73
CA LYS A 136 -7.14 -14.65 -21.76
C LYS A 136 -7.72 -14.16 -23.09
N GLU A 137 -8.90 -14.63 -23.44
CA GLU A 137 -9.66 -14.26 -24.63
C GLU A 137 -10.10 -12.78 -24.63
N ASP A 138 -10.27 -12.17 -23.45
CA ASP A 138 -10.70 -10.77 -23.33
C ASP A 138 -9.54 -9.77 -23.42
N ARG A 139 -8.29 -10.23 -23.48
CA ARG A 139 -7.10 -9.38 -23.40
C ARG A 139 -7.09 -8.20 -24.37
N TYR A 140 -7.37 -8.44 -25.65
CA TYR A 140 -7.38 -7.36 -26.63
C TYR A 140 -8.56 -6.41 -26.43
N ARG A 141 -9.71 -6.92 -26.00
CA ARG A 141 -10.88 -6.10 -25.66
C ARG A 141 -10.57 -5.19 -24.48
N THR A 142 -10.03 -5.74 -23.39
CA THR A 142 -9.56 -4.97 -22.23
C THR A 142 -8.54 -3.91 -22.63
N HIS A 143 -7.58 -4.26 -23.49
CA HIS A 143 -6.59 -3.31 -23.98
C HIS A 143 -7.24 -2.10 -24.67
N GLN A 144 -8.16 -2.33 -25.60
CA GLN A 144 -8.88 -1.24 -26.27
C GLN A 144 -9.69 -0.38 -25.28
N GLU A 145 -10.39 -1.01 -24.32
CA GLU A 145 -11.14 -0.27 -23.31
C GLU A 145 -10.24 0.62 -22.43
N LEU A 146 -9.06 0.14 -22.05
CA LEU A 146 -8.11 0.92 -21.24
C LEU A 146 -7.53 2.10 -22.04
N LEU A 147 -7.19 1.89 -23.32
CA LEU A 147 -6.76 2.99 -24.20
C LEU A 147 -7.85 4.06 -24.33
N ASN A 148 -9.11 3.64 -24.50
CA ASN A 148 -10.26 4.54 -24.58
C ASN A 148 -10.50 5.32 -23.28
N LEU A 149 -10.10 4.78 -22.13
CA LEU A 149 -10.12 5.47 -20.83
C LEU A 149 -8.92 6.41 -20.63
N GLY A 150 -8.01 6.50 -21.61
CA GLY A 150 -6.84 7.37 -21.58
C GLY A 150 -5.63 6.77 -20.87
N PHE A 151 -5.59 5.44 -20.68
CA PHE A 151 -4.37 4.76 -20.23
C PHE A 151 -3.40 4.57 -21.39
N THR A 152 -2.11 4.65 -21.09
CA THR A 152 -1.03 4.28 -22.00
C THR A 152 -0.55 2.87 -21.69
N CYS A 153 -0.44 2.02 -22.71
CA CYS A 153 0.18 0.70 -22.57
C CYS A 153 1.70 0.85 -22.40
N THR A 154 2.24 0.41 -21.26
CA THR A 154 3.68 0.50 -20.97
C THR A 154 4.40 -0.83 -21.19
N CYS A 155 3.67 -1.95 -21.15
CA CYS A 155 4.19 -3.28 -21.49
C CYS A 155 3.06 -4.20 -21.95
N GLU A 156 3.25 -4.90 -23.06
CA GLU A 156 2.29 -5.86 -23.61
C GLU A 156 2.91 -7.24 -23.84
N LYS A 157 3.77 -7.70 -22.92
CA LYS A 157 4.49 -8.97 -23.05
C LYS A 157 4.01 -10.03 -22.06
N GLY A 158 3.85 -11.26 -22.54
CA GLY A 158 3.55 -12.42 -21.68
C GLY A 158 2.15 -12.41 -21.07
N PHE A 159 2.06 -12.83 -19.80
CA PHE A 159 0.78 -13.02 -19.11
C PHE A 159 0.27 -11.78 -18.38
N VAL A 160 1.09 -10.74 -18.24
CA VAL A 160 0.75 -9.48 -17.56
C VAL A 160 0.99 -8.33 -18.52
N TRP A 161 -0.05 -7.52 -18.77
CA TRP A 161 0.08 -6.28 -19.55
C TRP A 161 -0.05 -5.08 -18.60
N CYS A 162 0.83 -4.09 -18.76
CA CYS A 162 0.95 -2.96 -17.86
C CYS A 162 0.44 -1.68 -18.52
N TYR A 163 -0.25 -0.86 -17.74
CA TYR A 163 -0.84 0.39 -18.19
C TYR A 163 -0.61 1.50 -17.19
N GLN A 164 -0.55 2.74 -17.65
CA GLN A 164 -0.38 3.90 -16.80
C GLN A 164 -1.29 5.06 -17.21
N LYS A 165 -1.88 5.74 -16.22
CA LYS A 165 -2.59 7.02 -16.37
C LYS A 165 -2.37 7.86 -15.13
N GLY A 166 -1.73 9.03 -15.29
CA GLY A 166 -1.31 9.84 -14.14
C GLY A 166 -0.40 9.02 -13.20
N ASN A 167 -0.75 8.98 -11.92
CA ASN A 167 -0.04 8.17 -10.93
C ASN A 167 -0.59 6.74 -10.78
N THR A 168 -1.63 6.38 -11.54
CA THR A 168 -2.23 5.05 -11.47
C THR A 168 -1.54 4.11 -12.46
N ASN A 169 -0.94 3.05 -11.93
CA ASN A 169 -0.41 1.92 -12.70
C ASN A 169 -1.35 0.72 -12.56
N LEU A 170 -1.58 0.01 -13.65
CA LEU A 170 -2.38 -1.21 -13.69
C LEU A 170 -1.54 -2.37 -14.19
N GLU A 171 -1.69 -3.53 -13.54
CA GLU A 171 -1.23 -4.81 -14.04
C GLU A 171 -2.43 -5.70 -14.39
N VAL A 172 -2.57 -6.01 -15.67
CA VAL A 172 -3.66 -6.83 -16.21
C VAL A 172 -3.18 -8.24 -16.47
N HIS A 173 -3.57 -9.15 -15.59
CA HIS A 173 -3.20 -10.56 -15.62
C HIS A 173 -4.19 -11.35 -16.48
N SER A 174 -3.72 -12.28 -17.30
CA SER A 174 -4.58 -13.31 -17.93
C SER A 174 -4.42 -14.71 -17.34
N ARG A 175 -3.47 -14.88 -16.41
CA ARG A 175 -3.21 -16.12 -15.70
C ARG A 175 -2.68 -15.78 -14.30
N ILE A 176 -3.14 -16.52 -13.30
CA ILE A 176 -2.48 -16.55 -11.99
C ILE A 176 -1.28 -17.50 -12.13
N ILE A 177 -0.06 -16.96 -12.01
CA ILE A 177 1.15 -17.79 -11.95
C ILE A 177 1.45 -18.04 -10.49
N ALA A 178 1.23 -19.25 -10.01
CA ALA A 178 1.89 -19.71 -8.80
C ALA A 178 3.37 -19.89 -9.14
N GLN A 179 4.23 -18.93 -8.78
CA GLN A 179 5.64 -19.25 -8.69
C GLN A 179 5.76 -20.34 -7.63
N LYS A 180 6.28 -21.51 -8.00
CA LYS A 180 6.85 -22.41 -7.00
C LYS A 180 7.95 -21.59 -6.33
N VAL A 181 7.73 -21.18 -5.09
CA VAL A 181 8.82 -20.74 -4.21
C VAL A 181 9.80 -21.90 -4.22
N GLY A 182 10.97 -21.68 -4.80
CA GLY A 182 12.02 -22.69 -4.87
C GLY A 182 12.26 -23.20 -3.45
N ARG A 183 12.17 -24.52 -3.26
CA ARG A 183 12.90 -25.17 -2.18
C ARG A 183 14.38 -24.96 -2.52
N VAL A 184 15.02 -24.05 -1.79
CA VAL A 184 16.47 -24.08 -1.58
C VAL A 184 16.68 -24.53 -0.15
#